data_AF-A0A454AQP0-F1
#
_entry.id   AF-A0A454AQP0-F1
#
_cell.length_a   1.000
_cell.length_b   1.000
_cell.length_c   1.000
_cell.angle_alpha   90.00
_cell.angle_beta   90.00
_cell.angle_gamma   90.00
#
_symmetry.space_group_name_H-M   'P 1'
#
loop_
_entity.id
_entity.type
_entity.pdbx_description
1 polymer ?
#
loop_
_entity_poly.entity_id
_entity_poly.type
_entity_poly.pdbx_seq_one_letter_code
_entity_poly.pdbx_strand_id
1 'polypeptide(L)'
;MKKFSFVLLPILTFPAIGAACDNKDKAHKNPNNQDQSVSEIQKLKDELQDEITKATSKRNHYLGDYTDYAFNQSAKVIQEAVYVHHNAKTVEEVKKAIEKLKAGIKEIDAYFVLSKEEKQKLAIKDFNKSLSAAKEAKAKLTKPSAIEVLNDSIAKAESNKEGDPHYFTNLLKWTYKSKKDIEEAKKLEEKSDKELLKLYLSKESNILNTFNREYNASGSFDEQAEKLKEIFKKANENKKEDYRDQEVKLRKEISEILEKISKEAITPSKANELAKLVKNGELIIGDDYKYILSDAFADNKKIKKVTLGKKIEKIERGAFDNSGVETITFNENLKSLEGFNNTKVKELTLPKKLEKFAAFNSTKITKLLLPKTLKSFALSSTFLEELEFEPDFKFDKVSPDSYYESIAINQQLLPSLNKIYVSDGSAKKNLLEKLNKNITESKKIKLGEDYIKFLAYIVNVKIVKKFASITEDKKKKIIEALLESSIKKEETKKTKSGIEKIVADLKSENLKDTLEKVLDSYKYEKISAKNKFEVFDAAIEMLKDILRAYGFYLKTETIKNDPDLKQYHHETGVTPGEIINYFDSEKEKYENGKNGSDSNQWENIVQVKPKK
;
A
#
# COMPACT_ATOMS: atom_id res chain seq x y z
N MET A 1 -1.53 -33.79 -8.44
CA MET A 1 -0.15 -33.79 -8.95
C MET A 1 0.27 -32.36 -9.30
N LYS A 2 1.19 -31.79 -8.53
CA LYS A 2 2.17 -30.75 -8.94
C LYS A 2 3.13 -30.62 -7.74
N LYS A 3 4.31 -31.23 -7.88
CA LYS A 3 5.38 -31.21 -6.88
C LYS A 3 6.01 -29.81 -6.91
N PHE A 4 5.92 -29.06 -5.81
CA PHE A 4 6.76 -27.89 -5.60
C PHE A 4 8.12 -28.37 -5.08
N SER A 5 9.15 -28.13 -5.89
CA SER A 5 10.55 -28.37 -5.57
C SER A 5 10.96 -27.40 -4.46
N PHE A 6 11.35 -27.90 -3.30
CA PHE A 6 12.04 -27.11 -2.29
C PHE A 6 13.51 -27.00 -2.69
N VAL A 7 13.97 -25.77 -2.86
CA VAL A 7 15.37 -25.42 -3.04
C VAL A 7 16.14 -25.90 -1.81
N LEU A 8 16.97 -26.94 -1.97
CA LEU A 8 18.02 -27.26 -1.02
C LEU A 8 18.99 -26.07 -0.99
N LEU A 9 19.19 -25.47 0.19
CA LEU A 9 20.35 -24.62 0.44
C LEU A 9 21.63 -25.46 0.26
N PRO A 10 22.70 -24.91 -0.34
CA PRO A 10 23.91 -25.66 -0.60
C PRO A 10 24.55 -26.09 0.72
N ILE A 11 24.79 -27.38 0.85
CA ILE A 11 25.69 -27.96 1.84
C ILE A 11 27.09 -27.42 1.50
N LEU A 12 27.67 -26.59 2.37
CA LEU A 12 29.10 -26.27 2.30
C LEU A 12 29.88 -27.53 2.71
N THR A 13 30.13 -28.41 1.74
CA THR A 13 31.19 -29.41 1.84
C THR A 13 32.51 -28.70 1.54
N PHE A 14 33.34 -28.48 2.56
CA PHE A 14 34.74 -28.12 2.32
C PHE A 14 35.60 -29.39 2.30
N PRO A 15 36.55 -29.51 1.36
CA PRO A 15 37.34 -30.72 1.15
C PRO A 15 38.39 -30.90 2.25
N ALA A 16 38.70 -32.16 2.54
CA ALA A 16 39.83 -32.56 3.35
C ALA A 16 41.14 -32.06 2.70
N ILE A 17 41.87 -31.18 3.40
CA ILE A 17 43.24 -30.83 3.01
C ILE A 17 44.16 -31.77 3.81
N GLY A 18 44.70 -32.74 3.09
CA GLY A 18 45.83 -33.55 3.54
C GLY A 18 47.10 -32.70 3.67
N ALA A 19 47.93 -33.10 4.62
CA ALA A 19 49.21 -32.49 4.93
C ALA A 19 50.17 -32.41 3.72
N ALA A 20 50.88 -31.30 3.62
CA ALA A 20 52.23 -31.27 3.08
C ALA A 20 53.02 -30.17 3.82
N CYS A 21 54.13 -30.58 4.41
CA CYS A 21 55.10 -29.77 5.13
C CYS A 21 55.75 -28.71 4.21
N ASP A 22 55.97 -27.51 4.74
CA ASP A 22 57.32 -26.98 4.86
C ASP A 22 57.32 -25.76 5.77
N ASN A 23 58.09 -25.82 6.86
CA ASN A 23 58.29 -24.71 7.78
C ASN A 23 59.80 -24.56 7.97
N LYS A 24 60.38 -23.53 7.36
CA LYS A 24 61.62 -22.91 7.83
C LYS A 24 61.22 -21.62 8.54
N ASP A 25 61.23 -21.65 9.86
CA ASP A 25 62.04 -20.71 10.63
C ASP A 25 62.02 -21.07 12.12
N LYS A 26 63.23 -21.07 12.68
CA LYS A 26 63.52 -21.40 14.08
C LYS A 26 63.18 -20.21 14.97
N ALA A 27 62.38 -20.41 16.00
CA ALA A 27 62.41 -19.60 17.21
C ALA A 27 62.20 -20.48 18.45
N HIS A 28 63.04 -20.26 19.45
CA HIS A 28 63.31 -21.11 20.60
C HIS A 28 62.07 -21.43 21.48
N LYS A 29 61.86 -22.73 21.73
CA LYS A 29 60.95 -23.26 22.77
C LYS A 29 61.57 -23.11 24.16
N ASN A 30 60.77 -22.63 25.11
CA ASN A 30 60.84 -23.02 26.51
C ASN A 30 59.75 -24.09 26.74
N PRO A 31 60.07 -25.40 26.88
CA PRO A 31 59.08 -26.46 26.90
C PRO A 31 58.75 -26.84 28.34
N ASN A 32 57.48 -26.67 28.77
CA ASN A 32 56.76 -27.59 29.67
C ASN A 32 55.45 -27.06 30.28
N ASN A 33 54.75 -26.07 29.69
CA ASN A 33 53.36 -25.81 30.12
C ASN A 33 52.39 -25.25 29.07
N GLN A 34 52.86 -24.73 27.93
CA GLN A 34 51.98 -24.26 26.83
C GLN A 34 51.62 -25.36 25.81
N ASP A 35 52.49 -26.36 25.61
CA ASP A 35 52.29 -27.43 24.60
C ASP A 35 51.18 -28.43 25.02
N GLN A 36 51.00 -28.61 26.33
CA GLN A 36 50.02 -29.55 26.89
C GLN A 36 48.58 -29.01 26.85
N SER A 37 48.37 -27.72 27.18
CA SER A 37 47.04 -27.12 27.15
C SER A 37 46.51 -26.86 25.74
N VAL A 38 47.40 -26.54 24.78
CA VAL A 38 47.07 -26.41 23.35
C VAL A 38 46.75 -27.79 22.74
N SER A 39 47.43 -28.85 23.17
CA SER A 39 47.10 -30.22 22.78
C SER A 39 45.77 -30.70 23.38
N GLU A 40 45.49 -30.35 24.64
CA GLU A 40 44.26 -30.75 25.34
C GLU A 40 43.02 -30.04 24.79
N ILE A 41 43.11 -28.72 24.53
CA ILE A 41 41.99 -27.98 23.94
C ILE A 41 41.67 -28.46 22.52
N GLN A 42 42.69 -28.84 21.74
CA GLN A 42 42.48 -29.36 20.39
C GLN A 42 41.76 -30.72 20.43
N LYS A 43 42.17 -31.64 21.32
CA LYS A 43 41.47 -32.93 21.51
C LYS A 43 40.00 -32.75 21.90
N LEU A 44 39.70 -31.77 22.76
CA LEU A 44 38.32 -31.48 23.14
C LEU A 44 37.53 -30.81 22.02
N LYS A 45 38.17 -30.01 21.16
CA LYS A 45 37.52 -29.48 19.96
C LYS A 45 37.20 -30.59 18.97
N ASP A 46 38.08 -31.57 18.80
CA ASP A 46 37.83 -32.74 17.98
C ASP A 46 36.63 -33.55 18.53
N GLU A 47 36.56 -33.76 19.86
CA GLU A 47 35.39 -34.38 20.50
C GLU A 47 34.10 -33.58 20.26
N LEU A 48 34.16 -32.24 20.41
CA LEU A 48 33.01 -31.38 20.15
C LEU A 48 32.58 -31.47 18.68
N GLN A 49 33.51 -31.57 17.74
CA GLN A 49 33.23 -31.73 16.31
C GLN A 49 32.56 -33.09 16.00
N ASP A 50 32.97 -34.16 16.67
CA ASP A 50 32.32 -35.46 16.57
C ASP A 50 30.87 -35.42 17.06
N GLU A 51 30.64 -34.77 18.21
CA GLU A 51 29.29 -34.61 18.77
C GLU A 51 28.41 -33.70 17.90
N ILE A 52 28.96 -32.63 17.33
CA ILE A 52 28.29 -31.79 16.32
C ILE A 52 27.88 -32.63 15.11
N THR A 53 28.76 -33.51 14.64
CA THR A 53 28.49 -34.37 13.50
C THR A 53 27.35 -35.34 13.81
N LYS A 54 27.40 -36.02 14.96
CA LYS A 54 26.31 -36.92 15.43
C LYS A 54 24.98 -36.18 15.51
N ALA A 55 24.97 -35.00 16.14
CA ALA A 55 23.77 -34.17 16.28
C ALA A 55 23.22 -33.70 14.92
N THR A 56 24.11 -33.34 13.99
CA THR A 56 23.76 -32.90 12.63
C THR A 56 23.17 -34.04 11.80
N SER A 57 23.75 -35.24 11.86
CA SER A 57 23.19 -36.43 11.21
C SER A 57 21.81 -36.79 11.78
N LYS A 58 21.64 -36.65 13.10
CA LYS A 58 20.37 -36.92 13.77
C LYS A 58 19.29 -35.89 13.47
N ARG A 59 19.64 -34.65 13.12
CA ARG A 59 18.68 -33.56 12.88
C ARG A 59 17.57 -33.92 11.90
N ASN A 60 17.88 -34.61 10.80
CA ASN A 60 16.87 -34.98 9.80
C ASN A 60 15.85 -35.99 10.33
N HIS A 61 16.16 -36.73 11.40
CA HIS A 61 15.21 -37.60 12.09
C HIS A 61 14.01 -36.83 12.68
N TYR A 62 14.20 -35.55 13.00
CA TYR A 62 13.17 -34.70 13.58
C TYR A 62 12.22 -34.07 12.54
N LEU A 63 12.41 -34.32 11.25
CA LEU A 63 11.55 -33.81 10.19
C LEU A 63 10.15 -34.44 10.27
N GLY A 64 9.11 -33.62 10.09
CA GLY A 64 7.72 -34.07 10.17
C GLY A 64 7.14 -34.09 11.58
N ASP A 65 7.86 -33.55 12.57
CA ASP A 65 7.29 -33.26 13.89
C ASP A 65 6.11 -32.27 13.76
N TYR A 66 5.04 -32.49 14.54
CA TYR A 66 3.79 -31.73 14.48
C TYR A 66 3.99 -30.20 14.60
N THR A 67 5.03 -29.76 15.31
CA THR A 67 5.33 -28.35 15.56
C THR A 67 6.61 -27.86 14.89
N ASP A 68 7.33 -28.73 14.17
CA ASP A 68 8.73 -28.54 13.74
C ASP A 68 9.68 -28.11 14.88
N TYR A 69 9.28 -28.26 16.15
CA TYR A 69 10.02 -27.72 17.29
C TYR A 69 11.34 -28.46 17.48
N ALA A 70 11.31 -29.80 17.48
CA ALA A 70 12.50 -30.62 17.66
C ALA A 70 13.58 -30.31 16.61
N PHE A 71 13.17 -30.21 15.35
CA PHE A 71 14.05 -29.86 14.22
C PHE A 71 14.63 -28.45 14.31
N ASN A 72 13.82 -27.47 14.73
CA ASN A 72 14.26 -26.09 14.88
C ASN A 72 15.16 -25.88 16.10
N GLN A 73 14.90 -26.56 17.22
CA GLN A 73 15.76 -26.48 18.40
C GLN A 73 17.08 -27.22 18.19
N SER A 74 17.07 -28.36 17.49
CA SER A 74 18.31 -29.08 17.17
C SER A 74 19.26 -28.21 16.35
N ALA A 75 18.74 -27.44 15.40
CA ALA A 75 19.54 -26.49 14.63
C ALA A 75 20.25 -25.45 15.53
N LYS A 76 19.58 -24.93 16.56
CA LYS A 76 20.14 -23.92 17.46
C LYS A 76 21.25 -24.48 18.35
N VAL A 77 21.02 -25.62 19.01
CA VAL A 77 22.03 -26.23 19.88
C VAL A 77 23.27 -26.66 19.09
N ILE A 78 23.09 -27.11 17.84
CA ILE A 78 24.19 -27.40 16.92
C ILE A 78 24.94 -26.12 16.55
N GLN A 79 24.24 -25.03 16.18
CA GLN A 79 24.88 -23.76 15.81
C GLN A 79 25.69 -23.15 16.95
N GLU A 80 25.18 -23.22 18.19
CA GLU A 80 25.93 -22.77 19.37
C GLU A 80 27.21 -23.59 19.58
N ALA A 81 27.13 -24.92 19.44
CA ALA A 81 28.29 -25.79 19.54
C ALA A 81 29.34 -25.51 18.45
N VAL A 82 28.90 -25.31 17.19
CA VAL A 82 29.78 -24.93 16.07
C VAL A 82 30.49 -23.60 16.34
N TYR A 83 29.77 -22.61 16.87
CA TYR A 83 30.38 -21.34 17.24
C TYR A 83 31.49 -21.51 18.27
N VAL A 84 31.25 -22.28 19.34
CA VAL A 84 32.25 -22.54 20.38
C VAL A 84 33.43 -23.33 19.84
N HIS A 85 33.20 -24.35 18.98
CA HIS A 85 34.27 -25.11 18.33
C HIS A 85 35.30 -24.19 17.65
N HIS A 86 34.83 -23.20 16.87
CA HIS A 86 35.71 -22.28 16.16
C HIS A 86 36.32 -21.19 17.07
N ASN A 87 35.59 -20.68 18.07
CA ASN A 87 35.98 -19.46 18.78
C ASN A 87 36.51 -19.65 20.21
N ALA A 88 36.31 -20.82 20.83
CA ALA A 88 36.77 -21.08 22.19
C ALA A 88 38.28 -20.99 22.32
N LYS A 89 38.72 -20.36 23.42
CA LYS A 89 40.13 -20.16 23.79
C LYS A 89 40.54 -20.98 25.00
N THR A 90 39.59 -21.57 25.71
CA THR A 90 39.83 -22.32 26.95
C THR A 90 39.23 -23.73 26.89
N VAL A 91 39.87 -24.67 27.59
CA VAL A 91 39.37 -26.05 27.78
C VAL A 91 37.96 -26.07 28.38
N GLU A 92 37.69 -25.16 29.31
CA GLU A 92 36.42 -25.08 30.03
C GLU A 92 35.25 -24.66 29.13
N GLU A 93 35.46 -23.73 28.20
CA GLU A 93 34.45 -23.34 27.21
C GLU A 93 34.04 -24.52 26.32
N VAL A 94 35.01 -25.33 25.89
CA VAL A 94 34.76 -26.48 25.02
C VAL A 94 34.03 -27.59 25.79
N LYS A 95 34.46 -27.92 27.02
CA LYS A 95 33.76 -28.89 27.88
C LYS A 95 32.30 -28.50 28.12
N LYS A 96 32.04 -27.24 28.47
CA LYS A 96 30.68 -26.72 28.65
C LYS A 96 29.84 -26.82 27.38
N ALA A 97 30.43 -26.58 26.20
CA ALA A 97 29.72 -26.73 24.94
C ALA A 97 29.37 -28.18 24.61
N ILE A 98 30.27 -29.13 24.88
CA ILE A 98 29.99 -30.58 24.72
C ILE A 98 28.82 -31.00 25.62
N GLU A 99 28.88 -30.64 26.91
CA GLU A 99 27.82 -30.94 27.87
C GLU A 99 26.48 -30.32 27.45
N LYS A 100 26.49 -29.04 27.05
CA LYS A 100 25.28 -28.32 26.60
C LYS A 100 24.69 -28.93 25.34
N LEU A 101 25.51 -29.33 24.37
CA LEU A 101 25.06 -29.99 23.15
C LEU A 101 24.42 -31.34 23.46
N LYS A 102 25.10 -32.20 24.23
CA LYS A 102 24.60 -33.53 24.62
C LYS A 102 23.28 -33.43 25.40
N ALA A 103 23.22 -32.52 26.39
CA ALA A 103 22.01 -32.27 27.17
C ALA A 103 20.86 -31.76 26.28
N GLY A 104 21.14 -30.79 25.40
CA GLY A 104 20.14 -30.23 24.48
C GLY A 104 19.57 -31.28 23.53
N ILE A 105 20.42 -32.14 22.95
CA ILE A 105 19.95 -33.24 22.07
C ILE A 105 19.10 -34.25 22.84
N LYS A 106 19.49 -34.59 24.08
CA LYS A 106 18.69 -35.49 24.94
C LYS A 106 17.30 -34.91 25.27
N GLU A 107 17.20 -33.61 25.53
CA GLU A 107 15.91 -32.94 25.74
C GLU A 107 15.05 -32.94 24.47
N ILE A 108 15.66 -32.72 23.31
CA ILE A 108 14.98 -32.76 22.02
C ILE A 108 14.47 -34.17 21.72
N ASP A 109 15.26 -35.20 22.00
CA ASP A 109 14.85 -36.60 21.86
C ASP A 109 13.62 -36.92 22.72
N ALA A 110 13.68 -36.52 24.01
CA ALA A 110 12.57 -36.70 24.94
C ALA A 110 11.30 -35.98 24.48
N TYR A 111 11.43 -34.78 23.88
CA TYR A 111 10.30 -34.07 23.28
C TYR A 111 9.78 -34.79 22.02
N PHE A 112 10.67 -35.26 21.15
CA PHE A 112 10.30 -35.79 19.84
C PHE A 112 9.39 -37.02 19.95
N VAL A 113 9.64 -37.89 20.93
CA VAL A 113 8.86 -39.12 21.17
C VAL A 113 7.47 -38.88 21.79
N LEU A 114 7.18 -37.66 22.26
CA LEU A 114 5.86 -37.34 22.84
C LEU A 114 4.74 -37.41 21.80
N SER A 115 3.56 -37.80 22.27
CA SER A 115 2.32 -37.71 21.50
C SER A 115 1.99 -36.24 21.17
N LYS A 116 1.11 -36.04 20.19
CA LYS A 116 0.62 -34.70 19.84
C LYS A 116 -0.02 -34.00 21.05
N GLU A 117 -0.85 -34.72 21.80
CA GLU A 117 -1.56 -34.23 22.99
C GLU A 117 -0.57 -33.88 24.11
N GLU A 118 0.47 -34.69 24.29
CA GLU A 118 1.53 -34.43 25.27
C GLU A 118 2.36 -33.18 24.90
N LYS A 119 2.72 -33.03 23.62
CA LYS A 119 3.41 -31.83 23.10
C LYS A 119 2.56 -30.57 23.29
N GLN A 120 1.25 -30.66 23.07
CA GLN A 120 0.31 -29.56 23.28
C GLN A 120 0.19 -29.17 24.76
N LYS A 121 0.07 -30.15 25.67
CA LYS A 121 0.08 -29.91 27.12
C LYS A 121 1.37 -29.25 27.58
N LEU A 122 2.52 -29.71 27.07
CA LEU A 122 3.82 -29.11 27.38
C LEU A 122 3.91 -27.67 26.89
N ALA A 123 3.47 -27.39 25.65
CA ALA A 123 3.46 -26.05 25.09
C ALA A 123 2.61 -25.07 25.92
N ILE A 124 1.43 -25.50 26.38
CA ILE A 124 0.57 -24.70 27.27
C ILE A 124 1.26 -24.45 28.62
N LYS A 125 1.86 -25.49 29.22
CA LYS A 125 2.57 -25.40 30.49
C LYS A 125 3.73 -24.40 30.42
N ASP A 126 4.57 -24.51 29.40
CA ASP A 126 5.73 -23.64 29.20
C ASP A 126 5.30 -22.20 28.89
N PHE A 127 4.25 -22.03 28.08
CA PHE A 127 3.64 -20.73 27.83
C PHE A 127 3.17 -20.06 29.11
N ASN A 128 2.39 -20.75 29.94
CA ASN A 128 1.88 -20.20 31.20
C ASN A 128 3.01 -19.82 32.16
N LYS A 129 4.07 -20.65 32.23
CA LYS A 129 5.27 -20.35 33.01
C LYS A 129 5.96 -19.07 32.51
N SER A 130 6.16 -18.96 31.20
CA SER A 130 6.77 -17.77 30.58
C SER A 130 5.90 -16.52 30.71
N LEU A 131 4.57 -16.67 30.67
CA LEU A 131 3.62 -15.57 30.89
C LEU A 131 3.68 -15.07 32.33
N SER A 132 3.74 -15.95 33.32
CA SER A 132 3.97 -15.56 34.72
C SER A 132 5.29 -14.82 34.87
N ALA A 133 6.38 -15.36 34.32
CA ALA A 133 7.69 -14.73 34.40
C ALA A 133 7.71 -13.33 33.74
N ALA A 134 7.03 -13.15 32.61
CA ALA A 134 6.91 -11.85 31.95
C ALA A 134 6.10 -10.85 32.80
N LYS A 135 4.99 -11.29 33.42
CA LYS A 135 4.17 -10.47 34.33
C LYS A 135 4.96 -10.07 35.58
N GLU A 136 5.68 -11.00 36.19
CA GLU A 136 6.56 -10.74 37.33
C GLU A 136 7.72 -9.81 36.99
N ALA A 137 8.34 -9.98 35.81
CA ALA A 137 9.37 -9.07 35.34
C ALA A 137 8.81 -7.65 35.15
N LYS A 138 7.65 -7.52 34.49
CA LYS A 138 6.96 -6.24 34.29
C LYS A 138 6.65 -5.55 35.62
N ALA A 139 6.19 -6.29 36.63
CA ALA A 139 5.87 -5.73 37.95
C ALA A 139 7.07 -5.09 38.67
N LYS A 140 8.30 -5.41 38.27
CA LYS A 140 9.54 -4.85 38.82
C LYS A 140 10.06 -3.63 38.04
N LEU A 141 9.49 -3.33 36.88
CA LEU A 141 9.93 -2.23 36.02
C LEU A 141 9.30 -0.91 36.47
N THR A 142 10.04 0.18 36.32
CA THR A 142 9.61 1.53 36.68
C THR A 142 9.62 2.48 35.49
N LYS A 143 10.38 2.16 34.43
CA LYS A 143 10.55 3.01 33.24
C LYS A 143 9.44 2.74 32.21
N PRO A 144 8.77 3.78 31.67
CA PRO A 144 7.66 3.59 30.72
C PRO A 144 8.05 2.80 29.47
N SER A 145 9.23 3.10 28.89
CA SER A 145 9.77 2.35 27.75
C SER A 145 10.01 0.87 28.04
N ALA A 146 10.50 0.51 29.24
CA ALA A 146 10.69 -0.88 29.63
C ALA A 146 9.34 -1.60 29.82
N ILE A 147 8.39 -0.92 30.48
CA ILE A 147 7.04 -1.43 30.72
C ILE A 147 6.28 -1.67 29.40
N GLU A 148 6.40 -0.78 28.41
CA GLU A 148 5.74 -0.89 27.10
C GLU A 148 6.11 -2.19 26.37
N VAL A 149 7.40 -2.55 26.35
CA VAL A 149 7.88 -3.79 25.69
C VAL A 149 7.14 -5.02 26.22
N LEU A 150 6.99 -5.11 27.56
CA LEU A 150 6.28 -6.23 28.18
C LEU A 150 4.77 -6.10 28.11
N ASN A 151 4.20 -4.89 28.11
CA ASN A 151 2.77 -4.69 27.84
C ASN A 151 2.39 -5.25 26.47
N ASP A 152 3.09 -4.84 25.43
CA ASP A 152 2.83 -5.27 24.06
C ASP A 152 3.04 -6.78 23.89
N SER A 153 4.09 -7.32 24.52
CA SER A 153 4.37 -8.75 24.47
C SER A 153 3.27 -9.56 25.17
N ILE A 154 2.89 -9.19 26.39
CA ILE A 154 1.85 -9.87 27.18
C ILE A 154 0.49 -9.77 26.48
N ALA A 155 0.11 -8.61 25.96
CA ALA A 155 -1.16 -8.43 25.25
C ALA A 155 -1.27 -9.35 24.01
N LYS A 156 -0.17 -9.54 23.28
CA LYS A 156 -0.11 -10.51 22.16
C LYS A 156 -0.21 -11.97 22.64
N ALA A 157 0.27 -12.27 23.83
CA ALA A 157 0.14 -13.59 24.44
C ALA A 157 -1.33 -13.88 24.77
N GLU A 158 -1.99 -12.92 25.42
CA GLU A 158 -3.35 -13.05 25.95
C GLU A 158 -4.42 -12.98 24.86
N SER A 159 -4.12 -12.38 23.70
CA SER A 159 -5.03 -12.35 22.56
C SER A 159 -5.11 -13.69 21.79
N ASN A 160 -4.18 -14.62 22.02
CA ASN A 160 -4.17 -15.93 21.38
C ASN A 160 -5.24 -16.84 22.01
N LYS A 161 -6.23 -17.27 21.21
CA LYS A 161 -7.38 -18.05 21.71
C LYS A 161 -7.32 -19.51 21.28
N GLU A 162 -7.70 -20.39 22.20
CA GLU A 162 -7.88 -21.81 21.92
C GLU A 162 -8.92 -21.99 20.78
N GLY A 163 -8.60 -22.85 19.82
CA GLY A 163 -9.39 -23.03 18.60
C GLY A 163 -8.87 -22.28 17.36
N ASP A 164 -7.90 -21.36 17.50
CA ASP A 164 -7.17 -20.82 16.33
C ASP A 164 -6.36 -21.95 15.65
N PRO A 165 -6.38 -22.10 14.31
CA PRO A 165 -5.58 -23.10 13.61
C PRO A 165 -4.07 -23.05 13.92
N HIS A 166 -3.56 -21.88 14.32
CA HIS A 166 -2.17 -21.64 14.70
C HIS A 166 -1.96 -21.49 16.21
N TYR A 167 -2.96 -21.80 17.04
CA TYR A 167 -2.93 -21.58 18.49
C TYR A 167 -1.63 -22.09 19.14
N PHE A 168 -1.33 -23.38 18.99
CA PHE A 168 -0.14 -24.00 19.60
C PHE A 168 1.18 -23.48 19.03
N THR A 169 1.23 -23.22 17.72
CA THR A 169 2.40 -22.60 17.08
C THR A 169 2.65 -21.18 17.63
N ASN A 170 1.59 -20.42 17.86
CA ASN A 170 1.67 -19.08 18.44
C ASN A 170 2.14 -19.12 19.90
N LEU A 171 1.66 -20.08 20.71
CA LEU A 171 2.17 -20.30 22.07
C LEU A 171 3.68 -20.53 22.05
N LEU A 172 4.17 -21.48 21.24
CA LEU A 172 5.60 -21.80 21.15
C LEU A 172 6.45 -20.61 20.69
N LYS A 173 6.00 -19.89 19.66
CA LYS A 173 6.68 -18.70 19.15
C LYS A 173 6.76 -17.61 20.22
N TRP A 174 5.65 -17.36 20.93
CA TRP A 174 5.61 -16.36 21.99
C TRP A 174 6.49 -16.74 23.18
N THR A 175 6.41 -18.00 23.66
CA THR A 175 7.24 -18.52 24.76
C THR A 175 8.73 -18.33 24.49
N TYR A 176 9.16 -18.51 23.23
CA TYR A 176 10.54 -18.25 22.85
C TYR A 176 10.87 -16.74 22.80
N LYS A 177 9.98 -15.93 22.20
CA LYS A 177 10.19 -14.48 22.04
C LYS A 177 10.19 -13.73 23.37
N SER A 178 9.33 -14.12 24.31
CA SER A 178 9.14 -13.43 25.59
C SER A 178 10.42 -13.36 26.43
N LYS A 179 11.32 -14.34 26.31
CA LYS A 179 12.65 -14.27 26.95
C LYS A 179 13.46 -13.07 26.47
N LYS A 180 13.49 -12.84 25.15
CA LYS A 180 14.18 -11.69 24.55
C LYS A 180 13.51 -10.37 24.93
N ASP A 181 12.18 -10.34 24.95
CA ASP A 181 11.41 -9.16 25.34
C ASP A 181 11.70 -8.79 26.82
N ILE A 182 11.82 -9.77 27.71
CA ILE A 182 12.20 -9.55 29.12
C ILE A 182 13.64 -9.00 29.22
N GLU A 183 14.58 -9.55 28.46
CA GLU A 183 15.97 -9.04 28.42
C GLU A 183 16.05 -7.60 27.87
N GLU A 184 15.30 -7.31 26.80
CA GLU A 184 15.21 -5.96 26.24
C GLU A 184 14.60 -4.98 27.25
N ALA A 185 13.52 -5.36 27.92
CA ALA A 185 12.90 -4.53 28.94
C ALA A 185 13.87 -4.22 30.09
N LYS A 186 14.65 -5.20 30.57
CA LYS A 186 15.69 -4.98 31.59
C LYS A 186 16.78 -4.02 31.11
N LYS A 187 17.23 -4.16 29.85
CA LYS A 187 18.22 -3.22 29.26
C LYS A 187 17.68 -1.80 29.15
N LEU A 188 16.38 -1.63 28.90
CA LEU A 188 15.74 -0.31 28.89
C LEU A 188 15.60 0.25 30.31
N GLU A 189 15.32 -0.57 31.30
CA GLU A 189 15.22 -0.16 32.71
C GLU A 189 16.55 0.43 33.23
N GLU A 190 17.68 -0.06 32.74
CA GLU A 190 19.03 0.42 33.09
C GLU A 190 19.40 1.77 32.45
N LYS A 191 18.63 2.25 31.45
CA LYS A 191 18.91 3.52 30.76
C LYS A 191 18.44 4.72 31.59
N SER A 192 19.08 5.86 31.38
CA SER A 192 18.61 7.13 31.95
C SER A 192 17.28 7.55 31.32
N ASP A 193 16.44 8.25 32.08
CA ASP A 193 15.15 8.77 31.59
C ASP A 193 15.32 9.68 30.36
N LYS A 194 16.44 10.44 30.31
CA LYS A 194 16.78 11.29 29.16
C LYS A 194 17.04 10.47 27.89
N GLU A 195 17.76 9.36 27.99
CA GLU A 195 18.01 8.48 26.86
C GLU A 195 16.72 7.81 26.37
N LEU A 196 15.87 7.39 27.31
CA LEU A 196 14.58 6.76 27.00
C LEU A 196 13.61 7.74 26.32
N LEU A 197 13.48 8.96 26.83
CA LEU A 197 12.66 9.99 26.18
C LEU A 197 13.17 10.27 24.76
N LYS A 198 14.49 10.42 24.57
CA LYS A 198 15.08 10.61 23.23
C LYS A 198 14.81 9.43 22.30
N LEU A 199 14.87 8.20 22.82
CA LEU A 199 14.55 6.99 22.07
C LEU A 199 13.07 6.92 21.69
N TYR A 200 12.16 7.40 22.54
CA TYR A 200 10.74 7.44 22.21
C TYR A 200 10.41 8.55 21.21
N LEU A 201 10.97 9.74 21.38
CA LEU A 201 10.81 10.86 20.44
C LEU A 201 11.30 10.50 19.04
N SER A 202 12.38 9.71 18.91
CA SER A 202 12.85 9.26 17.60
C SER A 202 11.89 8.30 16.87
N LYS A 203 10.84 7.79 17.56
CA LYS A 203 9.77 6.99 16.96
C LYS A 203 8.67 7.83 16.31
N GLU A 204 8.69 9.16 16.41
CA GLU A 204 7.66 10.06 15.87
C GLU A 204 7.23 9.68 14.45
N SER A 205 8.17 9.60 13.51
CA SER A 205 7.85 9.28 12.11
C SER A 205 7.22 7.89 11.96
N ASN A 206 7.67 6.90 12.73
CA ASN A 206 7.11 5.55 12.68
C ASN A 206 5.68 5.51 13.22
N ILE A 207 5.41 6.27 14.30
CA ILE A 207 4.07 6.39 14.90
C ILE A 207 3.14 7.11 13.94
N LEU A 208 3.54 8.25 13.37
CA LEU A 208 2.75 8.99 12.39
C LEU A 208 2.49 8.20 11.11
N ASN A 209 3.51 7.50 10.58
CA ASN A 209 3.35 6.66 9.39
C ASN A 209 2.40 5.49 9.65
N THR A 210 2.48 4.87 10.83
CA THR A 210 1.56 3.79 11.22
C THR A 210 0.14 4.33 11.40
N PHE A 211 -0.01 5.47 12.06
CA PHE A 211 -1.29 6.14 12.20
C PHE A 211 -1.92 6.45 10.85
N ASN A 212 -1.16 7.07 9.94
CA ASN A 212 -1.65 7.43 8.61
C ASN A 212 -2.04 6.20 7.79
N ARG A 213 -1.26 5.13 7.85
CA ARG A 213 -1.58 3.88 7.15
C ARG A 213 -2.84 3.20 7.69
N GLU A 214 -2.97 3.10 9.02
CA GLU A 214 -4.08 2.35 9.63
C GLU A 214 -5.38 3.15 9.72
N TYR A 215 -5.28 4.45 9.99
CA TYR A 215 -6.43 5.30 10.32
C TYR A 215 -6.68 6.39 9.28
N ASN A 216 -5.63 7.03 8.75
CA ASN A 216 -5.76 8.30 8.04
C ASN A 216 -5.38 8.24 6.54
N ALA A 217 -5.55 7.10 5.87
CA ALA A 217 -5.16 6.95 4.47
C ALA A 217 -5.94 7.91 3.53
N SER A 218 -7.16 8.31 3.94
CA SER A 218 -8.06 9.20 3.19
C SER A 218 -8.15 10.63 3.72
N GLY A 219 -7.39 10.97 4.77
CA GLY A 219 -7.44 12.29 5.43
C GLY A 219 -8.60 12.47 6.42
N SER A 220 -9.41 11.43 6.69
CA SER A 220 -10.54 11.50 7.65
C SER A 220 -10.16 11.87 9.08
N PHE A 221 -8.90 11.68 9.45
CA PHE A 221 -8.34 11.94 10.78
C PHE A 221 -7.13 12.89 10.72
N ASP A 222 -7.10 13.82 9.77
CA ASP A 222 -6.04 14.83 9.66
C ASP A 222 -5.90 15.67 10.93
N GLU A 223 -7.02 16.03 11.57
CA GLU A 223 -6.99 16.76 12.85
C GLU A 223 -6.24 15.98 13.93
N GLN A 224 -6.43 14.65 13.99
CA GLN A 224 -5.74 13.81 14.95
C GLN A 224 -4.28 13.57 14.55
N ALA A 225 -3.96 13.49 13.25
CA ALA A 225 -2.58 13.47 12.77
C ALA A 225 -1.82 14.75 13.18
N GLU A 226 -2.42 15.93 13.01
CA GLU A 226 -1.83 17.20 13.44
C GLU A 226 -1.67 17.30 14.95
N LYS A 227 -2.67 16.84 15.73
CA LYS A 227 -2.54 16.75 17.19
C LYS A 227 -1.38 15.86 17.61
N LEU A 228 -1.16 14.71 16.96
CA LEU A 228 -0.02 13.85 17.23
C LEU A 228 1.31 14.58 16.95
N LYS A 229 1.44 15.29 15.82
CA LYS A 229 2.63 16.11 15.51
C LYS A 229 2.87 17.19 16.57
N GLU A 230 1.82 17.89 16.98
CA GLU A 230 1.92 18.92 18.02
C GLU A 230 2.40 18.36 19.36
N ILE A 231 1.92 17.17 19.74
CA ILE A 231 2.31 16.49 20.97
C ILE A 231 3.82 16.18 20.95
N PHE A 232 4.34 15.61 19.84
CA PHE A 232 5.78 15.36 19.69
C PHE A 232 6.61 16.65 19.69
N LYS A 233 6.14 17.69 19.00
CA LYS A 233 6.78 19.01 18.98
C LYS A 233 6.89 19.59 20.39
N LYS A 234 5.80 19.61 21.15
CA LYS A 234 5.77 20.12 22.53
C LYS A 234 6.73 19.34 23.44
N ALA A 235 6.79 18.02 23.30
CA ALA A 235 7.71 17.19 24.08
C ALA A 235 9.18 17.44 23.70
N ASN A 236 9.51 17.66 22.43
CA ASN A 236 10.86 18.02 21.98
C ASN A 236 11.34 19.39 22.52
N GLU A 237 10.42 20.34 22.67
CA GLU A 237 10.73 21.72 23.10
C GLU A 237 10.77 21.89 24.63
N ASN A 238 10.21 20.94 25.39
CA ASN A 238 10.08 21.05 26.84
C ASN A 238 11.39 20.73 27.58
N LYS A 239 12.04 21.78 28.08
CA LYS A 239 13.28 21.68 28.87
C LYS A 239 13.08 21.75 30.39
N LYS A 240 11.83 21.90 30.86
CA LYS A 240 11.53 22.25 32.27
C LYS A 240 11.02 21.07 33.10
N GLU A 241 10.43 20.07 32.47
CA GLU A 241 9.80 18.93 33.14
C GLU A 241 10.78 17.75 33.28
N ASP A 242 10.59 16.91 34.28
CA ASP A 242 11.37 15.68 34.44
C ASP A 242 11.21 14.76 33.21
N TYR A 243 12.31 14.17 32.72
CA TYR A 243 12.30 13.39 31.48
C TYR A 243 11.34 12.20 31.54
N ARG A 244 11.17 11.57 32.72
CA ARG A 244 10.25 10.45 32.90
C ARG A 244 8.81 10.91 32.85
N ASP A 245 8.49 12.00 33.55
CA ASP A 245 7.14 12.58 33.55
C ASP A 245 6.73 13.05 32.16
N GLN A 246 7.67 13.67 31.42
CA GLN A 246 7.47 14.02 30.01
C GLN A 246 7.14 12.79 29.15
N GLU A 247 7.90 11.69 29.29
CA GLU A 247 7.65 10.47 28.53
C GLU A 247 6.28 9.86 28.86
N VAL A 248 5.93 9.79 30.15
CA VAL A 248 4.63 9.29 30.62
C VAL A 248 3.49 10.10 30.02
N LYS A 249 3.58 11.44 30.08
CA LYS A 249 2.57 12.34 29.54
C LYS A 249 2.42 12.19 28.02
N LEU A 250 3.55 12.21 27.29
CA LEU A 250 3.59 12.03 25.85
C LEU A 250 2.91 10.72 25.41
N ARG A 251 3.24 9.60 26.06
CA ARG A 251 2.65 8.29 25.78
C ARG A 251 1.15 8.25 26.06
N LYS A 252 0.72 8.88 27.15
CA LYS A 252 -0.68 8.96 27.55
C LYS A 252 -1.51 9.73 26.51
N GLU A 253 -1.06 10.92 26.13
CA GLU A 253 -1.77 11.75 25.14
C GLU A 253 -1.90 11.04 23.78
N ILE A 254 -0.84 10.37 23.31
CA ILE A 254 -0.87 9.54 22.10
C ILE A 254 -1.89 8.39 22.25
N SER A 255 -1.84 7.66 23.37
CA SER A 255 -2.70 6.50 23.59
C SER A 255 -4.17 6.88 23.65
N GLU A 256 -4.52 8.00 24.29
CA GLU A 256 -5.90 8.50 24.37
C GLU A 256 -6.48 8.81 22.98
N ILE A 257 -5.68 9.39 22.08
CA ILE A 257 -6.08 9.63 20.68
C ILE A 257 -6.34 8.29 19.97
N LEU A 258 -5.39 7.35 20.05
CA LEU A 258 -5.47 6.07 19.37
C LEU A 258 -6.63 5.20 19.90
N GLU A 259 -6.82 5.15 21.21
CA GLU A 259 -7.92 4.40 21.84
C GLU A 259 -9.29 4.94 21.42
N LYS A 260 -9.44 6.27 21.36
CA LYS A 260 -10.70 6.88 20.94
C LYS A 260 -11.05 6.50 19.50
N ILE A 261 -10.08 6.59 18.58
CA ILE A 261 -10.33 6.30 17.16
C ILE A 261 -10.52 4.80 16.93
N SER A 262 -9.70 3.95 17.55
CA SER A 262 -9.78 2.49 17.37
C SER A 262 -11.09 1.88 17.86
N LYS A 263 -11.78 2.51 18.80
CA LYS A 263 -13.13 2.10 19.25
C LYS A 263 -14.22 2.39 18.21
N GLU A 264 -14.04 3.43 17.38
CA GLU A 264 -15.05 3.88 16.43
C GLU A 264 -14.75 3.53 14.97
N ALA A 265 -13.52 3.08 14.65
CA ALA A 265 -13.08 2.85 13.27
C ALA A 265 -12.66 1.39 13.01
N ILE A 266 -13.12 0.85 11.89
CA ILE A 266 -12.65 -0.42 11.35
C ILE A 266 -11.48 -0.13 10.40
N THR A 267 -10.26 -0.30 10.89
CA THR A 267 -9.02 -0.25 10.10
C THR A 267 -8.85 -1.52 9.24
N PRO A 268 -7.92 -1.55 8.26
CA PRO A 268 -7.56 -2.78 7.56
C PRO A 268 -7.14 -3.92 8.51
N SER A 269 -6.37 -3.61 9.55
CA SER A 269 -6.02 -4.60 10.58
C SER A 269 -7.24 -5.13 11.30
N LYS A 270 -8.17 -4.26 11.72
CA LYS A 270 -9.40 -4.69 12.41
C LYS A 270 -10.33 -5.49 11.49
N ALA A 271 -10.43 -5.09 10.23
CA ALA A 271 -11.22 -5.78 9.23
C ALA A 271 -10.69 -7.19 8.96
N ASN A 272 -9.37 -7.41 8.98
CA ASN A 272 -8.79 -8.75 8.89
C ASN A 272 -9.22 -9.66 10.06
N GLU A 273 -9.37 -9.12 11.26
CA GLU A 273 -9.92 -9.87 12.40
C GLU A 273 -11.39 -10.22 12.17
N LEU A 274 -12.21 -9.24 11.77
CA LEU A 274 -13.64 -9.43 11.52
C LEU A 274 -13.90 -10.40 10.35
N ALA A 275 -13.05 -10.35 9.31
CA ALA A 275 -13.12 -11.25 8.16
C ALA A 275 -12.93 -12.72 8.53
N LYS A 276 -12.19 -13.03 9.60
CA LYS A 276 -12.05 -14.41 10.11
C LYS A 276 -13.33 -14.93 10.75
N LEU A 277 -14.21 -14.03 11.21
CA LEU A 277 -15.46 -14.37 11.87
C LEU A 277 -16.62 -14.55 10.89
N VAL A 278 -16.41 -14.27 9.60
CA VAL A 278 -17.42 -14.43 8.55
C VAL A 278 -17.83 -15.89 8.42
N LYS A 279 -19.13 -16.15 8.62
CA LYS A 279 -19.76 -17.47 8.46
C LYS A 279 -20.74 -17.40 7.29
N ASN A 280 -20.76 -18.43 6.45
CA ASN A 280 -21.64 -18.51 5.27
C ASN A 280 -21.56 -17.28 4.34
N GLY A 281 -20.43 -16.57 4.33
CA GLY A 281 -20.23 -15.35 3.55
C GLY A 281 -20.94 -14.11 4.10
N GLU A 282 -21.54 -14.17 5.29
CA GLU A 282 -22.21 -13.03 5.92
C GLU A 282 -21.26 -12.32 6.90
N LEU A 283 -21.04 -11.03 6.65
CA LEU A 283 -20.34 -10.11 7.56
C LEU A 283 -21.37 -9.21 8.27
N ILE A 284 -21.41 -9.31 9.59
CA ILE A 284 -22.22 -8.46 10.46
C ILE A 284 -21.28 -7.50 11.19
N ILE A 285 -21.45 -6.20 10.95
CA ILE A 285 -20.72 -5.15 11.65
C ILE A 285 -21.59 -4.60 12.76
N GLY A 286 -21.10 -4.62 14.01
CA GLY A 286 -21.84 -4.18 15.19
C GLY A 286 -21.97 -2.66 15.34
N ASP A 287 -22.70 -2.23 16.37
CA ASP A 287 -23.03 -0.82 16.66
C ASP A 287 -21.90 -0.03 17.36
N ASP A 288 -20.71 -0.61 17.48
CA ASP A 288 -19.55 0.04 18.10
C ASP A 288 -18.84 1.00 17.14
N TYR A 289 -18.99 0.77 15.83
CA TYR A 289 -18.23 1.46 14.80
C TYR A 289 -19.05 2.57 14.15
N LYS A 290 -18.35 3.66 13.79
CA LYS A 290 -18.83 4.77 12.97
C LYS A 290 -18.18 4.80 11.59
N TYR A 291 -16.95 4.31 11.48
CA TYR A 291 -16.16 4.41 10.25
C TYR A 291 -15.72 3.03 9.76
N ILE A 292 -15.88 2.77 8.47
CA ILE A 292 -15.20 1.68 7.77
C ILE A 292 -14.15 2.31 6.87
N LEU A 293 -12.88 2.12 7.22
CA LEU A 293 -11.78 2.86 6.61
C LEU A 293 -11.37 2.33 5.25
N SER A 294 -10.54 3.11 4.59
CA SER A 294 -10.10 2.82 3.23
C SER A 294 -9.46 1.43 3.13
N ASP A 295 -9.82 0.71 2.08
CA ASP A 295 -9.38 -0.66 1.77
C ASP A 295 -9.62 -1.72 2.86
N ALA A 296 -10.42 -1.44 3.90
CA ALA A 296 -10.57 -2.30 5.07
C ALA A 296 -10.91 -3.77 4.71
N PHE A 297 -11.89 -3.99 3.82
CA PHE A 297 -12.30 -5.31 3.33
C PHE A 297 -12.05 -5.48 1.83
N ALA A 298 -11.11 -4.72 1.26
CA ALA A 298 -10.73 -4.85 -0.15
C ALA A 298 -10.31 -6.28 -0.50
N ASP A 299 -10.61 -6.72 -1.73
CA ASP A 299 -10.29 -8.04 -2.28
C ASP A 299 -10.85 -9.26 -1.53
N ASN A 300 -11.69 -9.05 -0.50
CA ASN A 300 -12.24 -10.15 0.28
C ASN A 300 -13.35 -10.87 -0.50
N LYS A 301 -12.98 -11.96 -1.19
CA LYS A 301 -13.91 -12.76 -2.01
C LYS A 301 -14.87 -13.62 -1.19
N LYS A 302 -14.62 -13.81 0.11
CA LYS A 302 -15.45 -14.65 1.00
C LYS A 302 -16.72 -13.92 1.46
N ILE A 303 -16.65 -12.60 1.64
CA ILE A 303 -17.81 -11.80 2.04
C ILE A 303 -18.76 -11.69 0.83
N LYS A 304 -20.01 -12.14 1.03
CA LYS A 304 -21.13 -12.10 0.07
C LYS A 304 -22.23 -11.15 0.51
N LYS A 305 -22.50 -11.11 1.82
CA LYS A 305 -23.53 -10.25 2.41
C LYS A 305 -22.92 -9.37 3.49
N VAL A 306 -23.29 -8.09 3.49
CA VAL A 306 -22.86 -7.12 4.51
C VAL A 306 -24.07 -6.52 5.18
N THR A 307 -24.10 -6.56 6.52
CA THR A 307 -25.08 -5.86 7.36
C THR A 307 -24.36 -4.84 8.24
N LEU A 308 -24.75 -3.57 8.12
CA LEU A 308 -24.12 -2.47 8.86
C LEU A 308 -24.82 -2.20 10.20
N GLY A 309 -24.02 -1.91 11.22
CA GLY A 309 -24.50 -1.39 12.50
C GLY A 309 -25.12 -0.01 12.35
N LYS A 310 -26.04 0.33 13.26
CA LYS A 310 -26.84 1.56 13.25
C LYS A 310 -26.00 2.84 13.34
N LYS A 311 -24.79 2.77 13.91
CA LYS A 311 -23.90 3.93 14.11
C LYS A 311 -22.93 4.19 12.96
N ILE A 312 -22.86 3.34 11.93
CA ILE A 312 -21.96 3.57 10.80
C ILE A 312 -22.37 4.86 10.07
N GLU A 313 -21.46 5.82 9.97
CA GLU A 313 -21.68 7.11 9.32
C GLU A 313 -20.91 7.21 7.99
N LYS A 314 -19.77 6.52 7.86
CA LYS A 314 -18.90 6.65 6.69
C LYS A 314 -18.28 5.31 6.30
N ILE A 315 -18.37 5.00 5.01
CA ILE A 315 -17.59 3.97 4.33
C ILE A 315 -16.66 4.66 3.35
N GLU A 316 -15.36 4.52 3.58
CA GLU A 316 -14.34 5.19 2.80
C GLU A 316 -14.02 4.51 1.47
N ARG A 317 -13.19 5.18 0.68
CA ARG A 317 -12.72 4.73 -0.62
C ARG A 317 -12.12 3.34 -0.53
N GLY A 318 -12.50 2.43 -1.41
CA GLY A 318 -11.87 1.12 -1.50
C GLY A 318 -12.32 0.11 -0.44
N ALA A 319 -13.08 0.52 0.58
CA ALA A 319 -13.37 -0.30 1.76
C ALA A 319 -13.91 -1.71 1.47
N PHE A 320 -14.61 -1.90 0.33
CA PHE A 320 -15.11 -3.21 -0.13
C PHE A 320 -14.81 -3.45 -1.61
N ASP A 321 -13.84 -2.75 -2.18
CA ASP A 321 -13.52 -2.84 -3.60
C ASP A 321 -12.99 -4.23 -3.94
N ASN A 322 -13.34 -4.72 -5.13
CA ASN A 322 -13.04 -6.06 -5.60
C ASN A 322 -13.52 -7.19 -4.65
N SER A 323 -14.38 -6.93 -3.68
CA SER A 323 -14.86 -7.97 -2.77
C SER A 323 -15.90 -8.88 -3.45
N GLY A 324 -16.27 -9.97 -2.76
CA GLY A 324 -17.29 -10.90 -3.23
C GLY A 324 -18.73 -10.45 -3.00
N VAL A 325 -18.96 -9.21 -2.54
CA VAL A 325 -20.25 -8.73 -2.04
C VAL A 325 -21.31 -8.74 -3.15
N GLU A 326 -22.44 -9.34 -2.83
CA GLU A 326 -23.62 -9.50 -3.69
C GLU A 326 -24.81 -8.71 -3.13
N THR A 327 -24.93 -8.60 -1.80
CA THR A 327 -26.02 -7.88 -1.13
C THR A 327 -25.49 -7.05 0.05
N ILE A 328 -26.00 -5.83 0.20
CA ILE A 328 -25.71 -4.96 1.33
C ILE A 328 -26.99 -4.38 1.94
N THR A 329 -27.06 -4.36 3.27
CA THR A 329 -28.09 -3.65 4.03
C THR A 329 -27.46 -2.45 4.73
N PHE A 330 -27.77 -1.25 4.23
CA PHE A 330 -27.32 0.00 4.83
C PHE A 330 -28.13 0.39 6.06
N ASN A 331 -27.52 1.16 6.96
CA ASN A 331 -28.21 1.82 8.06
C ASN A 331 -28.67 3.24 7.65
N GLU A 332 -29.63 3.79 8.39
CA GLU A 332 -30.21 5.11 8.08
C GLU A 332 -29.29 6.31 8.38
N ASN A 333 -28.19 6.10 9.13
CA ASN A 333 -27.28 7.18 9.53
C ASN A 333 -26.05 7.31 8.61
N LEU A 334 -25.95 6.50 7.56
CA LEU A 334 -24.84 6.57 6.61
C LEU A 334 -24.87 7.88 5.84
N LYS A 335 -23.78 8.66 5.94
CA LYS A 335 -23.58 9.96 5.29
C LYS A 335 -22.61 9.91 4.11
N SER A 336 -21.61 9.02 4.13
CA SER A 336 -20.68 8.84 3.01
C SER A 336 -20.51 7.37 2.62
N LEU A 337 -20.53 7.10 1.32
CA LEU A 337 -20.39 5.77 0.72
C LEU A 337 -19.46 5.82 -0.49
N GLU A 338 -18.22 5.35 -0.34
CA GLU A 338 -17.16 5.49 -1.35
C GLU A 338 -16.48 4.15 -1.74
N GLY A 339 -17.08 3.00 -1.38
CA GLY A 339 -16.53 1.65 -1.66
C GLY A 339 -17.39 0.79 -2.61
N PHE A 340 -17.13 -0.51 -2.64
CA PHE A 340 -17.88 -1.53 -3.40
C PHE A 340 -17.70 -1.49 -4.92
N ASN A 341 -16.61 -0.93 -5.43
CA ASN A 341 -16.28 -1.03 -6.85
C ASN A 341 -15.92 -2.47 -7.22
N ASN A 342 -16.24 -2.89 -8.45
CA ASN A 342 -16.01 -4.25 -8.95
C ASN A 342 -16.61 -5.36 -8.05
N THR A 343 -17.72 -5.07 -7.39
CA THR A 343 -18.49 -6.07 -6.62
C THR A 343 -19.58 -6.71 -7.49
N LYS A 344 -20.32 -7.66 -6.93
CA LYS A 344 -21.40 -8.38 -7.62
C LYS A 344 -22.79 -7.83 -7.29
N VAL A 345 -22.87 -6.67 -6.65
CA VAL A 345 -24.14 -6.00 -6.34
C VAL A 345 -24.88 -5.69 -7.64
N LYS A 346 -26.17 -6.02 -7.67
CA LYS A 346 -27.08 -5.80 -8.81
C LYS A 346 -28.20 -4.83 -8.48
N GLU A 347 -28.59 -4.77 -7.22
CA GLU A 347 -29.68 -3.95 -6.72
C GLU A 347 -29.28 -3.39 -5.36
N LEU A 348 -29.65 -2.14 -5.08
CA LEU A 348 -29.46 -1.53 -3.78
C LEU A 348 -30.44 -0.38 -3.58
N THR A 349 -30.72 -0.09 -2.31
CA THR A 349 -31.47 1.10 -1.89
C THR A 349 -30.51 2.01 -1.14
N LEU A 350 -30.27 3.22 -1.66
CA LEU A 350 -29.39 4.18 -0.99
C LEU A 350 -30.05 4.71 0.29
N PRO A 351 -29.28 4.92 1.38
CA PRO A 351 -29.82 5.47 2.61
C PRO A 351 -30.24 6.95 2.46
N LYS A 352 -31.33 7.33 3.14
CA LYS A 352 -31.98 8.65 3.00
C LYS A 352 -31.18 9.85 3.51
N LYS A 353 -30.15 9.64 4.33
CA LYS A 353 -29.28 10.70 4.86
C LYS A 353 -27.93 10.78 4.13
N LEU A 354 -27.77 10.05 3.02
CA LEU A 354 -26.53 9.98 2.29
C LEU A 354 -26.20 11.35 1.67
N GLU A 355 -25.02 11.88 1.99
CA GLU A 355 -24.54 13.18 1.51
C GLU A 355 -23.47 13.03 0.42
N LYS A 356 -22.66 11.97 0.49
CA LYS A 356 -21.60 11.66 -0.49
C LYS A 356 -21.71 10.23 -1.01
N PHE A 357 -21.68 10.06 -2.33
CA PHE A 357 -21.79 8.77 -3.00
C PHE A 357 -20.76 8.61 -4.13
N ALA A 358 -19.72 7.78 -3.94
CA ALA A 358 -18.71 7.49 -4.95
C ALA A 358 -18.39 5.98 -4.99
N ALA A 359 -19.40 5.18 -5.30
CA ALA A 359 -19.40 3.73 -5.05
C ALA A 359 -20.02 2.94 -6.21
N PHE A 360 -19.80 1.62 -6.20
CA PHE A 360 -20.38 0.66 -7.15
C PHE A 360 -19.99 0.86 -8.62
N ASN A 361 -18.78 1.37 -8.87
CA ASN A 361 -18.22 1.38 -10.23
C ASN A 361 -18.06 -0.04 -10.76
N SER A 362 -18.33 -0.24 -12.06
CA SER A 362 -18.23 -1.55 -12.72
C SER A 362 -19.09 -2.65 -12.10
N THR A 363 -20.24 -2.28 -11.53
CA THR A 363 -21.26 -3.23 -11.03
C THR A 363 -22.39 -3.41 -12.05
N LYS A 364 -23.31 -4.35 -11.79
CA LYS A 364 -24.42 -4.67 -12.70
C LYS A 364 -25.73 -3.98 -12.30
N ILE A 365 -25.64 -2.81 -11.67
CA ILE A 365 -26.80 -1.99 -11.31
C ILE A 365 -27.35 -1.33 -12.56
N THR A 366 -28.62 -1.60 -12.86
CA THR A 366 -29.31 -1.04 -14.04
C THR A 366 -30.19 0.16 -13.71
N LYS A 367 -30.65 0.28 -12.45
CA LYS A 367 -31.48 1.39 -11.97
C LYS A 367 -31.00 1.91 -10.62
N LEU A 368 -31.02 3.23 -10.43
CA LEU A 368 -30.60 3.84 -9.18
C LEU A 368 -31.48 5.04 -8.82
N LEU A 369 -31.99 5.06 -7.57
CA LEU A 369 -32.67 6.20 -6.97
C LEU A 369 -31.69 6.98 -6.08
N LEU A 370 -31.44 8.24 -6.42
CA LEU A 370 -30.55 9.15 -5.72
C LEU A 370 -31.30 9.96 -4.65
N PRO A 371 -30.87 9.92 -3.37
CA PRO A 371 -31.55 10.62 -2.29
C PRO A 371 -31.33 12.13 -2.35
N LYS A 372 -32.35 12.91 -1.94
CA LYS A 372 -32.34 14.38 -2.01
C LYS A 372 -31.30 15.07 -1.12
N THR A 373 -30.66 14.32 -0.23
CA THR A 373 -29.60 14.80 0.68
C THR A 373 -28.21 14.82 0.05
N LEU A 374 -28.03 14.24 -1.14
CA LEU A 374 -26.72 14.19 -1.80
C LEU A 374 -26.19 15.60 -2.09
N LYS A 375 -24.95 15.82 -1.66
CA LYS A 375 -24.14 17.02 -1.91
C LYS A 375 -23.05 16.73 -2.95
N SER A 376 -22.64 15.48 -3.12
CA SER A 376 -21.74 15.05 -4.19
C SER A 376 -21.98 13.59 -4.57
N PHE A 377 -21.83 13.27 -5.84
CA PHE A 377 -21.83 11.89 -6.29
C PHE A 377 -20.99 11.65 -7.55
N ALA A 378 -20.47 10.44 -7.68
CA ALA A 378 -19.72 9.95 -8.83
C ALA A 378 -19.95 8.45 -9.05
N LEU A 379 -20.24 8.06 -10.29
CA LEU A 379 -20.46 6.67 -10.66
C LEU A 379 -20.02 6.46 -12.12
N SER A 380 -19.35 5.35 -12.37
CA SER A 380 -19.04 4.82 -13.70
C SER A 380 -19.67 3.44 -13.85
N SER A 381 -20.58 3.30 -14.81
CA SER A 381 -21.30 2.06 -15.06
C SER A 381 -21.68 1.94 -16.53
N THR A 382 -21.26 0.83 -17.15
CA THR A 382 -21.71 0.43 -18.50
C THR A 382 -23.08 -0.25 -18.49
N PHE A 383 -23.70 -0.47 -17.33
CA PHE A 383 -24.99 -1.16 -17.20
C PHE A 383 -26.12 -0.26 -16.70
N LEU A 384 -25.83 0.94 -16.20
CA LEU A 384 -26.86 1.83 -15.67
C LEU A 384 -27.72 2.39 -16.81
N GLU A 385 -29.00 2.04 -16.82
CA GLU A 385 -29.96 2.45 -17.85
C GLU A 385 -30.88 3.57 -17.36
N GLU A 386 -31.19 3.58 -16.05
CA GLU A 386 -32.18 4.48 -15.44
C GLU A 386 -31.63 5.13 -14.16
N LEU A 387 -31.69 6.46 -14.11
CA LEU A 387 -31.40 7.25 -12.92
C LEU A 387 -32.65 7.99 -12.47
N GLU A 388 -32.97 7.94 -11.19
CA GLU A 388 -34.07 8.71 -10.61
C GLU A 388 -33.56 9.59 -9.47
N PHE A 389 -34.07 10.82 -9.39
CA PHE A 389 -33.84 11.70 -8.25
C PHE A 389 -35.07 11.74 -7.36
N GLU A 390 -34.87 11.65 -6.05
CA GLU A 390 -35.96 11.85 -5.09
C GLU A 390 -36.63 13.23 -5.25
N PRO A 391 -37.91 13.36 -4.85
CA PRO A 391 -38.58 14.66 -4.81
C PRO A 391 -37.80 15.71 -4.00
N ASP A 392 -37.90 16.97 -4.42
CA ASP A 392 -37.22 18.13 -3.81
C ASP A 392 -35.69 18.15 -3.91
N PHE A 393 -35.08 17.31 -4.75
CA PHE A 393 -33.63 17.29 -4.96
C PHE A 393 -33.08 18.68 -5.32
N LYS A 394 -32.04 19.12 -4.59
CA LYS A 394 -31.45 20.47 -4.74
C LYS A 394 -30.20 20.42 -5.63
N PHE A 395 -30.42 20.45 -6.94
CA PHE A 395 -29.33 20.36 -7.92
C PHE A 395 -28.27 21.46 -7.76
N ASP A 396 -28.66 22.67 -7.35
CA ASP A 396 -27.78 23.81 -7.06
C ASP A 396 -26.79 23.53 -5.92
N LYS A 397 -27.15 22.67 -4.96
CA LYS A 397 -26.31 22.31 -3.80
C LYS A 397 -25.35 21.16 -4.05
N VAL A 398 -25.44 20.52 -5.21
CA VAL A 398 -24.49 19.45 -5.56
C VAL A 398 -23.18 20.08 -6.03
N SER A 399 -22.13 19.94 -5.24
CA SER A 399 -20.78 20.34 -5.63
C SER A 399 -20.03 19.15 -6.23
N PRO A 400 -19.12 19.40 -7.18
CA PRO A 400 -18.11 18.42 -7.52
C PRO A 400 -17.30 17.94 -6.30
N ASP A 401 -17.01 16.63 -6.24
CA ASP A 401 -15.90 16.13 -5.43
C ASP A 401 -14.57 16.43 -6.13
N SER A 402 -13.43 16.35 -5.46
CA SER A 402 -12.09 16.75 -5.95
C SER A 402 -11.66 16.14 -7.30
N TYR A 403 -12.36 15.12 -7.79
CA TYR A 403 -12.12 14.43 -9.07
C TYR A 403 -13.08 14.82 -10.22
N TYR A 404 -14.25 15.40 -9.93
CA TYR A 404 -15.24 15.79 -10.94
C TYR A 404 -15.50 17.29 -10.82
N GLU A 405 -16.17 17.95 -11.77
CA GLU A 405 -16.35 19.43 -11.72
C GLU A 405 -17.80 19.91 -11.78
N SER A 406 -18.73 18.98 -11.81
CA SER A 406 -20.16 19.24 -11.70
C SER A 406 -20.86 17.96 -11.24
N ILE A 407 -22.17 17.86 -11.46
CA ILE A 407 -22.86 16.57 -11.37
C ILE A 407 -22.18 15.62 -12.37
N ALA A 408 -21.60 14.52 -11.86
CA ALA A 408 -20.88 13.53 -12.67
C ALA A 408 -21.86 12.62 -13.45
N ILE A 409 -22.65 13.21 -14.34
CA ILE A 409 -23.50 12.50 -15.29
C ILE A 409 -23.01 12.87 -16.69
N ASN A 410 -22.39 11.90 -17.35
CA ASN A 410 -21.99 12.02 -18.75
C ASN A 410 -21.99 10.63 -19.41
N GLN A 411 -22.05 10.60 -20.75
CA GLN A 411 -22.10 9.34 -21.51
C GLN A 411 -20.83 8.49 -21.40
N GLN A 412 -19.67 9.09 -21.13
CA GLN A 412 -18.42 8.33 -20.97
C GLN A 412 -18.47 7.47 -19.71
N LEU A 413 -18.97 8.03 -18.61
CA LEU A 413 -19.13 7.31 -17.35
C LEU A 413 -20.37 6.39 -17.38
N LEU A 414 -21.42 6.79 -18.09
CA LEU A 414 -22.73 6.13 -18.09
C LEU A 414 -23.24 5.90 -19.53
N PRO A 415 -22.55 5.08 -20.36
CA PRO A 415 -22.87 4.95 -21.78
C PRO A 415 -24.23 4.30 -22.09
N SER A 416 -24.78 3.56 -21.13
CA SER A 416 -26.09 2.88 -21.28
C SER A 416 -27.26 3.72 -20.76
N LEU A 417 -27.01 4.89 -20.17
CA LEU A 417 -28.02 5.71 -19.53
C LEU A 417 -28.95 6.32 -20.59
N ASN A 418 -30.21 5.92 -20.55
CA ASN A 418 -31.23 6.35 -21.52
C ASN A 418 -32.46 6.97 -20.87
N LYS A 419 -32.57 6.94 -19.53
CA LYS A 419 -33.67 7.54 -18.77
C LYS A 419 -33.16 8.23 -17.52
N ILE A 420 -33.57 9.48 -17.34
CA ILE A 420 -33.39 10.23 -16.09
C ILE A 420 -34.75 10.75 -15.63
N TYR A 421 -35.18 10.34 -14.45
CA TYR A 421 -36.44 10.76 -13.85
C TYR A 421 -36.24 11.83 -12.78
N VAL A 422 -37.03 12.90 -12.88
CA VAL A 422 -37.10 14.00 -11.90
C VAL A 422 -38.55 14.27 -11.49
N SER A 423 -38.74 15.00 -10.39
CA SER A 423 -40.07 15.21 -9.77
C SER A 423 -41.04 16.07 -10.59
N ASP A 424 -40.54 17.11 -11.25
CA ASP A 424 -41.35 18.13 -11.89
C ASP A 424 -40.56 18.91 -12.96
N GLY A 425 -41.26 19.81 -13.67
CA GLY A 425 -40.67 20.63 -14.73
C GLY A 425 -39.57 21.59 -14.25
N SER A 426 -39.63 22.06 -13.00
CA SER A 426 -38.58 22.92 -12.43
C SER A 426 -37.31 22.12 -12.17
N ALA A 427 -37.44 20.92 -11.59
CA ALA A 427 -36.34 19.98 -11.41
C ALA A 427 -35.70 19.60 -12.75
N LYS A 428 -36.51 19.33 -13.79
CA LYS A 428 -36.02 19.08 -15.17
C LYS A 428 -35.20 20.25 -15.70
N LYS A 429 -35.73 21.47 -15.61
CA LYS A 429 -35.03 22.68 -16.04
C LYS A 429 -33.69 22.87 -15.32
N ASN A 430 -33.69 22.78 -13.98
CA ASN A 430 -32.49 22.97 -13.16
C ASN A 430 -31.40 21.92 -13.47
N LEU A 431 -31.79 20.65 -13.66
CA LEU A 431 -30.85 19.60 -14.03
C LEU A 431 -30.26 19.87 -15.42
N LEU A 432 -31.10 20.17 -16.42
CA LEU A 432 -30.65 20.46 -17.78
C LEU A 432 -29.71 21.67 -17.83
N GLU A 433 -30.04 22.76 -17.12
CA GLU A 433 -29.14 23.92 -17.00
C GLU A 433 -27.76 23.53 -16.45
N LYS A 434 -27.71 22.57 -15.52
CA LYS A 434 -26.47 22.12 -14.88
C LYS A 434 -25.68 21.14 -15.73
N LEU A 435 -26.36 20.28 -16.50
CA LEU A 435 -25.74 19.38 -17.47
C LEU A 435 -25.24 20.12 -18.72
N ASN A 436 -25.98 21.15 -19.16
CA ASN A 436 -25.65 21.97 -20.32
C ASN A 436 -24.72 23.15 -19.99
N LYS A 437 -24.29 23.29 -18.72
CA LYS A 437 -23.34 24.35 -18.34
C LYS A 437 -21.99 24.07 -19.00
N ASN A 438 -21.66 24.90 -19.98
CA ASN A 438 -20.40 24.84 -20.72
C ASN A 438 -19.19 24.71 -19.77
N ILE A 439 -18.27 23.82 -20.11
CA ILE A 439 -16.94 23.75 -19.52
C ILE A 439 -16.32 25.16 -19.57
N THR A 440 -15.83 25.67 -18.45
CA THR A 440 -15.23 27.01 -18.39
C THR A 440 -14.03 27.10 -19.33
N GLU A 441 -13.76 28.28 -19.91
CA GLU A 441 -12.57 28.51 -20.75
C GLU A 441 -11.26 28.12 -20.05
N SER A 442 -11.16 28.41 -18.74
CA SER A 442 -10.03 27.99 -17.90
C SER A 442 -9.82 26.47 -17.89
N LYS A 443 -10.89 25.68 -17.94
CA LYS A 443 -10.81 24.22 -17.96
C LYS A 443 -10.57 23.67 -19.35
N LYS A 444 -11.15 24.26 -20.39
CA LYS A 444 -10.82 23.87 -21.76
C LYS A 444 -9.32 24.07 -22.05
N ILE A 445 -8.74 25.14 -21.51
CA ILE A 445 -7.29 25.38 -21.48
C ILE A 445 -6.57 24.26 -20.72
N LYS A 446 -7.02 23.94 -19.50
CA LYS A 446 -6.42 22.89 -18.67
C LYS A 446 -6.45 21.50 -19.32
N LEU A 447 -7.56 21.13 -19.95
CA LEU A 447 -7.71 19.88 -20.71
C LEU A 447 -6.76 19.82 -21.91
N GLY A 448 -6.59 20.94 -22.62
CA GLY A 448 -5.59 21.05 -23.69
C GLY A 448 -4.16 20.90 -23.18
N GLU A 449 -3.83 21.54 -22.06
CA GLU A 449 -2.52 21.42 -21.41
C GLU A 449 -2.24 19.98 -20.96
N ASP A 450 -3.19 19.33 -20.30
CA ASP A 450 -3.00 17.98 -19.76
C ASP A 450 -2.86 16.94 -20.89
N TYR A 451 -3.61 17.10 -22.00
CA TYR A 451 -3.44 16.24 -23.17
C TYR A 451 -2.11 16.47 -23.90
N ILE A 452 -1.67 17.73 -24.05
CA ILE A 452 -0.35 18.05 -24.62
C ILE A 452 0.77 17.46 -23.76
N LYS A 453 0.71 17.61 -22.43
CA LYS A 453 1.68 17.04 -21.50
C LYS A 453 1.77 15.52 -21.65
N PHE A 454 0.63 14.85 -21.80
CA PHE A 454 0.59 13.42 -22.02
C PHE A 454 1.26 13.00 -23.34
N LEU A 455 0.94 13.67 -24.45
CA LEU A 455 1.58 13.39 -25.74
C LEU A 455 3.09 13.70 -25.73
N ALA A 456 3.49 14.80 -25.09
CA ALA A 456 4.88 15.19 -24.89
C ALA A 456 5.65 14.13 -24.07
N TYR A 457 5.02 13.56 -23.04
CA TYR A 457 5.58 12.45 -22.28
C TYR A 457 5.87 11.23 -23.18
N ILE A 458 4.93 10.82 -24.02
CA ILE A 458 5.13 9.69 -24.95
C ILE A 458 6.30 9.98 -25.89
N VAL A 459 6.37 11.18 -26.47
CA VAL A 459 7.50 11.60 -27.33
C VAL A 459 8.82 11.52 -26.56
N ASN A 460 8.86 12.01 -25.32
CA ASN A 460 10.07 11.97 -24.49
C ASN A 460 10.56 10.52 -24.26
N VAL A 461 9.66 9.62 -23.85
CA VAL A 461 10.00 8.24 -23.52
C VAL A 461 10.39 7.44 -24.76
N LYS A 462 9.62 7.56 -25.85
CA LYS A 462 9.83 6.75 -27.06
C LYS A 462 10.95 7.26 -27.95
N ILE A 463 11.16 8.58 -27.98
CA ILE A 463 12.06 9.22 -28.95
C ILE A 463 13.27 9.79 -28.23
N VAL A 464 13.09 10.75 -27.32
CA VAL A 464 14.22 11.52 -26.75
C VAL A 464 15.11 10.67 -25.85
N LYS A 465 14.55 9.93 -24.88
CA LYS A 465 15.32 9.04 -23.99
C LYS A 465 16.03 7.90 -24.75
N LYS A 466 15.52 7.56 -25.94
CA LYS A 466 16.04 6.49 -26.79
C LYS A 466 16.71 7.01 -28.06
N PHE A 467 17.06 8.29 -28.10
CA PHE A 467 17.48 8.97 -29.34
C PHE A 467 18.69 8.30 -30.02
N ALA A 468 19.64 7.80 -29.23
CA ALA A 468 20.82 7.09 -29.73
C ALA A 468 20.49 5.80 -30.51
N SER A 469 19.31 5.21 -30.27
CA SER A 469 18.85 3.97 -30.93
C SER A 469 17.98 4.21 -32.16
N ILE A 470 17.75 5.48 -32.55
CA ILE A 470 16.90 5.84 -33.68
C ILE A 470 17.72 5.85 -34.97
N THR A 471 17.17 5.22 -36.02
CA THR A 471 17.79 5.20 -37.36
C THR A 471 17.77 6.57 -38.03
N GLU A 472 18.75 6.85 -38.90
CA GLU A 472 18.83 8.13 -39.64
C GLU A 472 17.58 8.39 -40.50
N ASP A 473 17.02 7.36 -41.14
CA ASP A 473 15.75 7.46 -41.87
C ASP A 473 14.59 7.94 -40.99
N LYS A 474 14.50 7.45 -39.75
CA LYS A 474 13.46 7.89 -38.81
C LYS A 474 13.72 9.31 -38.32
N LYS A 475 15.00 9.68 -38.08
CA LYS A 475 15.37 11.06 -37.72
C LYS A 475 14.99 12.04 -38.85
N LYS A 476 15.25 11.67 -40.10
CA LYS A 476 14.85 12.47 -41.27
C LYS A 476 13.33 12.65 -41.37
N LYS A 477 12.55 11.58 -41.16
CA LYS A 477 11.08 11.66 -41.12
C LYS A 477 10.57 12.54 -39.98
N ILE A 478 11.23 12.50 -38.81
CA ILE A 478 10.88 13.38 -37.67
C ILE A 478 11.18 14.85 -38.02
N ILE A 479 12.29 15.12 -38.70
CA ILE A 479 12.62 16.46 -39.20
C ILE A 479 11.58 16.93 -40.21
N GLU A 480 11.19 16.08 -41.18
CA GLU A 480 10.13 16.38 -42.14
C GLU A 480 8.80 16.69 -41.44
N ALA A 481 8.39 15.90 -40.45
CA ALA A 481 7.18 16.14 -39.66
C ALA A 481 7.23 17.48 -38.89
N LEU A 482 8.38 17.83 -38.31
CA LEU A 482 8.59 19.13 -37.65
C LEU A 482 8.51 20.30 -38.65
N LEU A 483 9.05 20.12 -39.86
CA LEU A 483 9.01 21.13 -40.91
C LEU A 483 7.60 21.28 -41.50
N GLU A 484 6.92 20.19 -41.82
CA GLU A 484 5.55 20.23 -42.39
C GLU A 484 4.53 20.81 -41.41
N SER A 485 4.62 20.45 -40.13
CA SER A 485 3.76 21.02 -39.08
C SER A 485 4.02 22.51 -38.86
N SER A 486 5.23 22.99 -39.19
CA SER A 486 5.55 24.43 -39.19
C SER A 486 5.08 25.17 -40.45
N ILE A 487 5.02 24.51 -41.60
CA ILE A 487 4.58 25.09 -42.90
C ILE A 487 3.06 25.20 -43.00
N LYS A 488 2.29 24.24 -42.45
CA LYS A 488 0.81 24.32 -42.37
C LYS A 488 0.28 25.55 -41.61
N LYS A 489 1.15 26.35 -40.98
CA LYS A 489 0.83 27.61 -40.28
C LYS A 489 0.97 28.88 -41.13
N GLU A 490 1.55 28.83 -42.33
CA GLU A 490 1.63 30.03 -43.19
C GLU A 490 0.26 30.47 -43.74
N GLU A 491 -0.74 29.57 -43.78
CA GLU A 491 -2.09 29.88 -44.25
C GLU A 491 -3.03 30.46 -43.16
N THR A 492 -2.66 30.37 -41.87
CA THR A 492 -3.46 30.90 -40.75
C THR A 492 -2.74 32.05 -40.03
N LYS A 493 -3.02 33.29 -40.45
CA LYS A 493 -2.45 34.53 -39.88
C LYS A 493 -2.81 34.73 -38.37
N LYS A 494 -1.89 34.34 -37.46
CA LYS A 494 -1.46 35.04 -36.22
C LYS A 494 -0.90 34.05 -35.17
N THR A 495 0.39 33.75 -35.22
CA THR A 495 1.23 33.46 -34.03
C THR A 495 2.71 33.42 -34.44
N LYS A 496 3.25 34.61 -34.74
CA LYS A 496 4.49 34.78 -35.50
C LYS A 496 5.75 35.02 -34.65
N SER A 497 6.02 34.21 -33.61
CA SER A 497 7.23 34.49 -32.79
C SER A 497 7.90 33.30 -32.10
N GLY A 498 7.16 32.29 -31.64
CA GLY A 498 7.77 31.17 -30.89
C GLY A 498 8.32 30.04 -31.76
N ILE A 499 7.59 29.65 -32.80
CA ILE A 499 7.83 28.42 -33.57
C ILE A 499 8.76 28.66 -34.78
N GLU A 500 8.71 29.84 -35.39
CA GLU A 500 9.63 30.22 -36.48
C GLU A 500 11.10 30.21 -36.03
N LYS A 501 11.36 30.53 -34.75
CA LYS A 501 12.71 30.47 -34.17
C LYS A 501 13.20 29.02 -33.97
N ILE A 502 12.31 28.12 -33.57
CA ILE A 502 12.60 26.67 -33.42
C ILE A 502 12.89 26.02 -34.79
N VAL A 503 12.21 26.48 -35.84
CA VAL A 503 12.41 26.00 -37.23
C VAL A 503 13.72 26.53 -37.84
N ALA A 504 14.12 27.76 -37.50
CA ALA A 504 15.41 28.31 -37.90
C ALA A 504 16.59 27.55 -37.24
N ASP A 505 16.44 27.17 -35.97
CA ASP A 505 17.47 26.45 -35.20
C ASP A 505 17.66 24.98 -35.65
N LEU A 506 16.65 24.35 -36.27
CA LEU A 506 16.72 22.98 -36.82
C LEU A 506 17.77 22.81 -37.94
N LYS A 507 18.18 23.91 -38.58
CA LYS A 507 19.27 23.89 -39.58
C LYS A 507 20.66 24.06 -38.96
N SER A 508 20.76 24.43 -37.68
CA SER A 508 22.03 24.74 -37.00
C SER A 508 22.30 23.95 -35.71
N GLU A 509 21.34 23.18 -35.17
CA GLU A 509 21.49 22.38 -33.95
C GLU A 509 21.05 20.91 -34.08
N ASN A 510 21.48 20.07 -33.12
CA ASN A 510 21.19 18.65 -33.01
C ASN A 510 19.67 18.40 -32.79
N LEU A 511 19.04 17.58 -33.64
CA LEU A 511 17.62 17.21 -33.58
C LEU A 511 17.14 16.80 -32.18
N LYS A 512 17.98 16.13 -31.40
CA LYS A 512 17.64 15.74 -30.02
C LYS A 512 17.38 16.96 -29.15
N ASP A 513 18.27 17.95 -29.20
CA ASP A 513 18.20 19.17 -28.41
C ASP A 513 17.00 20.02 -28.86
N THR A 514 16.68 20.02 -30.16
CA THR A 514 15.44 20.63 -30.67
C THR A 514 14.20 19.95 -30.08
N LEU A 515 14.15 18.62 -30.07
CA LEU A 515 13.02 17.89 -29.48
C LEU A 515 12.89 18.19 -27.99
N GLU A 516 14.01 18.23 -27.25
CA GLU A 516 14.02 18.61 -25.83
C GLU A 516 13.48 20.03 -25.63
N LYS A 517 13.91 21.02 -26.43
CA LYS A 517 13.38 22.40 -26.39
C LYS A 517 11.89 22.47 -26.72
N VAL A 518 11.42 21.71 -27.71
CA VAL A 518 9.98 21.63 -28.04
C VAL A 518 9.19 21.06 -26.88
N LEU A 519 9.66 19.98 -26.25
CA LEU A 519 9.00 19.37 -25.09
C LEU A 519 9.02 20.28 -23.86
N ASP A 520 10.13 20.97 -23.61
CA ASP A 520 10.27 21.92 -22.50
C ASP A 520 9.34 23.13 -22.67
N SER A 521 9.03 23.53 -23.90
CA SER A 521 8.04 24.56 -24.18
C SER A 521 6.63 24.20 -23.68
N TYR A 522 6.37 22.90 -23.46
CA TYR A 522 5.12 22.38 -22.90
C TYR A 522 5.17 22.09 -21.39
N LYS A 523 6.34 22.24 -20.74
CA LYS A 523 6.52 21.98 -19.30
C LYS A 523 6.18 23.19 -18.42
N TYR A 524 6.31 24.41 -18.93
CA TYR A 524 6.02 25.64 -18.17
C TYR A 524 4.58 26.14 -18.39
N GLU A 525 3.97 26.70 -17.35
CA GLU A 525 2.63 27.36 -17.32
C GLU A 525 2.48 28.59 -18.25
N LYS A 526 3.30 28.71 -19.30
CA LYS A 526 3.38 29.85 -20.22
C LYS A 526 2.83 29.56 -21.61
N ILE A 527 1.81 28.71 -21.75
CA ILE A 527 0.91 28.86 -22.90
C ILE A 527 0.03 30.07 -22.58
N SER A 528 0.54 31.27 -22.83
CA SER A 528 -0.10 32.51 -22.38
C SER A 528 -1.53 32.59 -22.92
N ALA A 529 -2.48 32.87 -22.02
CA ALA A 529 -3.93 32.94 -22.21
C ALA A 529 -4.45 33.94 -23.27
N LYS A 530 -3.60 34.40 -24.19
CA LYS A 530 -3.88 35.46 -25.16
C LYS A 530 -4.16 34.96 -26.58
N ASN A 531 -3.80 33.70 -26.93
CA ASN A 531 -4.06 33.13 -28.26
C ASN A 531 -4.78 31.77 -28.15
N LYS A 532 -5.87 31.65 -28.91
CA LYS A 532 -7.00 30.70 -28.81
C LYS A 532 -6.61 29.24 -29.13
N PHE A 533 -7.50 28.30 -28.82
CA PHE A 533 -7.51 26.84 -29.08
C PHE A 533 -6.70 26.31 -30.28
N GLU A 534 -6.61 27.09 -31.36
CA GLU A 534 -5.79 26.84 -32.54
C GLU A 534 -4.32 26.52 -32.20
N VAL A 535 -3.79 27.10 -31.11
CA VAL A 535 -2.43 26.82 -30.60
C VAL A 535 -2.31 25.42 -30.02
N PHE A 536 -3.34 24.93 -29.32
CA PHE A 536 -3.36 23.59 -28.73
C PHE A 536 -3.55 22.51 -29.78
N ASP A 537 -4.49 22.70 -30.72
CA ASP A 537 -4.68 21.78 -31.85
C ASP A 537 -3.40 21.62 -32.65
N ALA A 538 -2.70 22.72 -32.93
CA ALA A 538 -1.44 22.67 -33.64
C ALA A 538 -0.32 21.96 -32.86
N ALA A 539 -0.26 22.14 -31.53
CA ALA A 539 0.70 21.44 -30.69
C ALA A 539 0.41 19.94 -30.63
N ILE A 540 -0.86 19.57 -30.47
CA ILE A 540 -1.33 18.18 -30.46
C ILE A 540 -1.02 17.50 -31.79
N GLU A 541 -1.37 18.12 -32.92
CA GLU A 541 -1.11 17.54 -34.24
C GLU A 541 0.39 17.41 -34.52
N MET A 542 1.21 18.39 -34.14
CA MET A 542 2.66 18.28 -34.26
C MET A 542 3.23 17.09 -33.47
N LEU A 543 2.81 16.91 -32.21
CA LEU A 543 3.25 15.76 -31.39
C LEU A 543 2.77 14.43 -31.98
N LYS A 544 1.55 14.37 -32.51
CA LYS A 544 1.04 13.18 -33.23
C LYS A 544 1.83 12.90 -34.51
N ASP A 545 2.19 13.93 -35.27
CA ASP A 545 2.99 13.82 -36.49
C ASP A 545 4.40 13.29 -36.18
N ILE A 546 5.06 13.80 -35.12
CA ILE A 546 6.37 13.29 -34.65
C ILE A 546 6.29 11.81 -34.29
N LEU A 547 5.27 11.40 -33.54
CA LEU A 547 5.07 9.99 -33.16
C LEU A 547 4.81 9.11 -34.39
N ARG A 548 3.97 9.56 -35.32
CA ARG A 548 3.73 8.87 -36.60
C ARG A 548 5.00 8.73 -37.42
N ALA A 549 5.83 9.78 -37.52
CA ALA A 549 7.11 9.75 -38.23
C ALA A 549 8.11 8.75 -37.62
N TYR A 550 8.09 8.59 -36.30
CA TYR A 550 8.86 7.58 -35.59
C TYR A 550 8.34 6.13 -35.81
N GLY A 551 7.10 6.00 -36.27
CA GLY A 551 6.39 4.73 -36.48
C GLY A 551 5.54 4.30 -35.28
N PHE A 552 5.21 5.21 -34.37
CA PHE A 552 4.36 4.96 -33.21
C PHE A 552 2.96 5.52 -33.43
N TYR A 553 1.99 4.63 -33.61
CA TYR A 553 0.59 5.02 -33.82
C TYR A 553 -0.18 5.02 -32.51
N LEU A 554 -0.77 6.16 -32.18
CA LEU A 554 -1.60 6.38 -30.99
C LEU A 554 -2.94 5.65 -31.08
N LYS A 555 -2.91 4.33 -30.87
CA LYS A 555 -4.09 3.48 -30.65
C LYS A 555 -4.02 2.92 -29.24
N THR A 556 -5.17 2.76 -28.59
CA THR A 556 -5.30 2.23 -27.22
C THR A 556 -4.50 0.93 -27.03
N GLU A 557 -4.62 -0.01 -27.97
CA GLU A 557 -3.93 -1.30 -27.90
C GLU A 557 -2.40 -1.18 -28.10
N THR A 558 -1.94 -0.20 -28.89
CA THR A 558 -0.49 0.08 -29.05
C THR A 558 0.09 0.61 -27.73
N ILE A 559 -0.59 1.55 -27.08
CA ILE A 559 -0.15 2.17 -25.83
C ILE A 559 -0.17 1.14 -24.68
N LYS A 560 -1.25 0.37 -24.58
CA LYS A 560 -1.44 -0.69 -23.58
C LYS A 560 -0.32 -1.74 -23.57
N ASN A 561 0.15 -2.11 -24.76
CA ASN A 561 1.12 -3.18 -24.92
C ASN A 561 2.57 -2.67 -24.97
N ASP A 562 2.79 -1.35 -24.95
CA ASP A 562 4.14 -0.79 -25.01
C ASP A 562 4.86 -0.95 -23.66
N PRO A 563 5.99 -1.68 -23.61
CA PRO A 563 6.70 -1.94 -22.36
C PRO A 563 7.36 -0.68 -21.77
N ASP A 564 7.68 0.33 -22.58
CA ASP A 564 8.34 1.55 -22.11
C ASP A 564 7.37 2.47 -21.36
N LEU A 565 6.07 2.33 -21.62
CA LEU A 565 5.02 3.11 -20.99
C LEU A 565 4.50 2.46 -19.69
N LYS A 566 5.08 1.32 -19.24
CA LYS A 566 4.67 0.60 -18.01
C LYS A 566 5.46 0.98 -16.74
N GLN A 567 6.32 1.99 -16.78
CA GLN A 567 7.11 2.44 -15.62
C GLN A 567 6.48 3.66 -14.93
N TYR A 568 6.55 3.70 -13.60
CA TYR A 568 5.98 4.78 -12.77
C TYR A 568 6.79 6.07 -12.93
N HIS A 569 6.13 7.21 -13.16
CA HIS A 569 6.80 8.49 -13.38
C HIS A 569 6.19 9.64 -12.57
N HIS A 570 7.00 10.22 -11.68
CA HIS A 570 6.62 11.30 -10.77
C HIS A 570 6.24 12.61 -11.46
N GLU A 571 6.65 12.81 -12.73
CA GLU A 571 6.46 14.06 -13.47
C GLU A 571 5.02 14.27 -13.97
N THR A 572 4.24 13.18 -14.14
CA THR A 572 2.86 13.22 -14.64
C THR A 572 1.81 12.89 -13.57
N GLY A 573 2.23 12.32 -12.43
CA GLY A 573 1.31 11.89 -11.37
C GLY A 573 0.43 10.68 -11.70
N VAL A 574 0.70 9.97 -12.81
CA VAL A 574 -0.09 8.84 -13.31
C VAL A 574 0.63 7.51 -13.04
N THR A 575 -0.08 6.50 -12.53
CA THR A 575 0.50 5.17 -12.31
C THR A 575 0.48 4.30 -13.58
N PRO A 576 1.40 3.32 -13.73
CA PRO A 576 1.45 2.44 -14.91
C PRO A 576 0.16 1.69 -15.25
N GLY A 577 -0.71 1.45 -14.26
CA GLY A 577 -2.01 0.79 -14.45
C GLY A 577 -3.09 1.70 -15.04
N GLU A 578 -2.88 3.01 -15.06
CA GLU A 578 -3.89 4.03 -15.41
C GLU A 578 -3.72 4.61 -16.81
N ILE A 579 -2.56 4.39 -17.47
CA ILE A 579 -2.18 5.03 -18.74
C ILE A 579 -3.15 4.72 -19.89
N ILE A 580 -3.75 3.52 -19.88
CA ILE A 580 -4.72 3.07 -20.90
C ILE A 580 -6.01 3.89 -20.81
N ASN A 581 -6.55 4.03 -19.60
CA ASN A 581 -7.77 4.80 -19.36
C ASN A 581 -7.49 6.30 -19.52
N TYR A 582 -6.27 6.76 -19.23
CA TYR A 582 -5.88 8.16 -19.28
C TYR A 582 -5.78 8.71 -20.71
N PHE A 583 -5.19 7.99 -21.69
CA PHE A 583 -5.09 8.51 -23.06
C PHE A 583 -6.46 8.75 -23.70
N ASP A 584 -7.31 7.72 -23.70
CA ASP A 584 -8.64 7.82 -24.30
C ASP A 584 -9.50 8.82 -23.52
N SER A 585 -9.38 8.84 -22.18
CA SER A 585 -10.00 9.85 -21.32
C SER A 585 -9.59 11.27 -21.67
N GLU A 586 -8.29 11.59 -21.70
CA GLU A 586 -7.82 12.96 -21.93
C GLU A 586 -8.07 13.43 -23.37
N LYS A 587 -7.92 12.53 -24.35
CA LYS A 587 -8.28 12.82 -25.75
C LYS A 587 -9.77 13.15 -25.86
N GLU A 588 -10.63 12.29 -25.33
CA GLU A 588 -12.07 12.46 -25.36
C GLU A 588 -12.52 13.70 -24.57
N LYS A 589 -11.93 13.95 -23.39
CA LYS A 589 -12.19 15.17 -22.60
C LYS A 589 -11.83 16.44 -23.38
N TYR A 590 -10.68 16.45 -24.05
CA TYR A 590 -10.27 17.58 -24.89
C TYR A 590 -11.21 17.76 -26.09
N GLU A 591 -11.53 16.69 -26.82
CA GLU A 591 -12.39 16.72 -28.01
C GLU A 591 -13.85 17.11 -27.65
N ASN A 592 -14.40 16.57 -26.56
CA ASN A 592 -15.73 16.91 -26.06
C ASN A 592 -15.79 18.32 -25.44
N GLY A 593 -14.73 18.75 -24.76
CA GLY A 593 -14.64 20.09 -24.21
C GLY A 593 -14.50 21.19 -25.28
N LYS A 594 -13.99 20.82 -26.46
CA LYS A 594 -13.88 21.68 -27.64
C LYS A 594 -15.21 21.87 -28.35
N ASN A 595 -15.99 20.80 -28.53
CA ASN A 595 -17.21 20.82 -29.33
C ASN A 595 -18.45 21.35 -28.58
N GLY A 596 -18.34 21.55 -27.26
CA GLY A 596 -19.51 21.76 -26.41
C GLY A 596 -20.30 20.46 -26.28
N SER A 597 -20.87 20.18 -25.11
CA SER A 597 -21.82 19.06 -25.05
C SER A 597 -22.96 19.36 -26.02
N ASP A 598 -23.31 18.42 -26.90
CA ASP A 598 -24.57 18.46 -27.64
C ASP A 598 -25.68 18.73 -26.63
N SER A 599 -26.15 19.98 -26.57
CA SER A 599 -27.11 20.46 -25.57
C SER A 599 -28.43 19.70 -25.65
N ASN A 600 -28.67 19.04 -26.78
CA ASN A 600 -29.90 18.34 -27.12
C ASN A 600 -29.90 16.87 -26.65
N GLN A 601 -28.77 16.30 -26.24
CA GLN A 601 -28.72 14.88 -25.88
C GLN A 601 -29.46 14.59 -24.56
N TRP A 602 -29.35 15.49 -23.58
CA TRP A 602 -29.98 15.32 -22.26
C TRP A 602 -31.48 15.62 -22.29
N GLU A 603 -31.92 16.50 -23.19
CA GLU A 603 -33.33 16.89 -23.32
C GLU A 603 -34.25 15.69 -23.60
N ASN A 604 -33.75 14.72 -24.37
CA ASN A 604 -34.48 13.52 -24.78
C ASN A 604 -34.61 12.48 -23.66
N ILE A 605 -33.62 12.39 -22.76
CA ILE A 605 -33.59 11.35 -21.73
C ILE A 605 -34.05 11.84 -20.35
N VAL A 606 -34.02 13.15 -20.08
CA VAL A 606 -34.52 13.74 -18.83
C VAL A 606 -36.04 13.92 -18.92
N GLN A 607 -36.78 13.22 -18.06
CA GLN A 607 -38.23 13.15 -18.07
C GLN A 607 -38.81 13.45 -16.68
N VAL A 608 -39.96 14.13 -16.64
CA VAL A 608 -40.74 14.25 -15.41
C VAL A 608 -41.43 12.92 -15.16
N LYS A 609 -41.23 12.34 -13.97
CA LYS A 609 -41.83 11.05 -13.64
C LYS A 609 -43.37 11.17 -13.66
N PRO A 610 -44.10 10.28 -14.34
CA PRO A 610 -45.57 10.32 -14.34
C PRO A 610 -46.09 10.16 -12.90
N LYS A 611 -47.05 11.00 -12.49
CA LYS A 611 -47.76 10.81 -11.22
C LYS A 611 -48.49 9.46 -11.30
N LYS A 612 -48.16 8.55 -10.38
CA LYS A 612 -48.89 7.28 -10.21
C LYS A 612 -50.22 7.51 -9.52
#